data_AF-A0A3D1AIG8-F1
#
_entry.id   AF-A0A3D1AIG8-F1
#
_cell.length_a   1.000
_cell.length_b   1.000
_cell.length_c   1.000
_cell.angle_alpha   90.00
_cell.angle_beta   90.00
_cell.angle_gamma   90.00
#
_symmetry.space_group_name_H-M   'P 1'
#
loop_
_entity.id
_entity.type
_entity.pdbx_description
1 polymer ?
#
loop_
_entity_poly.entity_id
_entity_poly.type
_entity_poly.pdbx_seq_one_letter_code
_entity_poly.pdbx_strand_id
1 'polypeptide(L)'
;MKVLKSIVLPVLFFVLFSCNKTDMVFDKWSLAYDSGSRGLTLKKNSAVVCDGLYTSYMLNEKKITTKSYSKVRFEEEDAHDKFGKGKTFRLIYEETGLPVLTQSFYFYEGKDYVLTEFSIEGDDAEVSSNYMAPVNIDDFTFLPESAENRALFVPFDNDCWIRYRSHELTFDELTSYEV
;
A
#
# COMPACT_ATOMS: atom_id res chain seq x y z
N MET A 1 -29.67 -17.67 40.47
CA MET A 1 -28.95 -18.19 39.29
C MET A 1 -28.29 -17.01 38.58
N LYS A 2 -26.96 -16.86 38.70
CA LYS A 2 -26.19 -15.87 37.93
C LYS A 2 -25.71 -16.53 36.65
N VAL A 3 -26.14 -16.01 35.50
CA VAL A 3 -25.68 -16.46 34.18
C VAL A 3 -24.37 -15.72 33.90
N LEU A 4 -23.25 -16.45 33.90
CA LEU A 4 -21.94 -15.93 33.54
C LEU A 4 -21.92 -15.75 32.01
N LYS A 5 -21.91 -14.50 31.52
CA LYS A 5 -21.67 -14.21 30.10
C LYS A 5 -20.19 -14.40 29.83
N SER A 6 -19.86 -15.39 29.00
CA SER A 6 -18.51 -15.63 28.52
C SER A 6 -18.11 -14.48 27.58
N ILE A 7 -17.18 -13.64 28.02
CA ILE A 7 -16.55 -12.62 27.17
C ILE A 7 -15.47 -13.35 26.38
N VAL A 8 -15.66 -13.48 25.07
CA VAL A 8 -14.64 -13.97 24.14
C VAL A 8 -13.71 -12.81 23.85
N LEU A 9 -12.49 -12.87 24.38
CA LEU A 9 -11.42 -11.93 24.09
C LEU A 9 -10.77 -12.36 22.76
N PRO A 10 -10.69 -11.51 21.73
CA PRO A 10 -10.00 -11.89 20.50
C PRO A 10 -8.51 -12.03 20.82
N VAL A 11 -7.97 -13.23 20.62
CA VAL A 11 -6.54 -13.52 20.78
C VAL A 11 -5.84 -12.98 19.55
N LEU A 12 -5.19 -11.82 19.70
CA LEU A 12 -4.30 -11.25 18.70
C LEU A 12 -3.01 -12.08 18.67
N PHE A 13 -2.87 -12.93 17.65
CA PHE A 13 -1.75 -13.85 17.54
C PHE A 13 -0.54 -13.14 16.92
N PHE A 14 0.33 -12.59 17.78
CA PHE A 14 1.61 -11.99 17.35
C PHE A 14 2.61 -13.10 17.00
N VAL A 15 2.81 -13.36 15.70
CA VAL A 15 3.88 -14.25 15.24
C VAL A 15 5.11 -13.40 14.90
N LEU A 16 6.15 -13.50 15.72
CA LEU A 16 7.46 -12.92 15.43
C LEU A 16 8.23 -13.86 14.50
N PHE A 17 8.06 -13.70 13.18
CA PHE A 17 8.94 -14.34 12.20
C PHE A 17 10.20 -13.50 12.00
N SER A 18 11.33 -14.02 12.47
CA SER A 18 12.66 -13.59 12.01
C SER A 18 13.01 -14.39 10.75
N CYS A 19 12.61 -13.85 9.60
CA CYS A 19 13.16 -14.24 8.30
C CYS A 19 13.51 -12.95 7.57
N ASN A 20 14.69 -12.86 6.94
CA ASN A 20 15.17 -11.66 6.26
C ASN A 20 14.33 -11.25 5.02
N LYS A 21 13.23 -11.96 4.77
CA LYS A 21 12.13 -11.68 3.85
C LYS A 21 10.85 -12.17 4.52
N THR A 22 9.87 -11.28 4.73
CA THR A 22 8.53 -11.67 5.20
C THR A 22 7.63 -11.72 3.98
N ASP A 23 7.28 -12.93 3.56
CA ASP A 23 6.31 -13.17 2.49
C ASP A 23 4.95 -13.43 3.14
N MET A 24 4.01 -12.51 2.96
CA MET A 24 2.61 -12.68 3.37
C MET A 24 1.81 -13.19 2.18
N VAL A 25 1.10 -14.31 2.34
CA VAL A 25 0.47 -15.03 1.23
C VAL A 25 -1.02 -15.25 1.51
N PHE A 26 -1.87 -14.94 0.54
CA PHE A 26 -3.29 -15.24 0.60
C PHE A 26 -3.86 -15.53 -0.79
N ASP A 27 -4.55 -16.67 -0.92
CA ASP A 27 -5.08 -17.16 -2.20
C ASP A 27 -3.98 -17.18 -3.30
N LYS A 28 -4.18 -16.45 -4.39
CA LYS A 28 -3.24 -16.28 -5.50
C LYS A 28 -2.22 -15.15 -5.31
N TRP A 29 -2.32 -14.38 -4.23
CA TRP A 29 -1.52 -13.19 -4.01
C TRP A 29 -0.42 -13.42 -2.98
N SER A 30 0.74 -12.79 -3.19
CA SER A 30 1.78 -12.69 -2.17
C SER A 30 2.38 -11.29 -2.14
N LEU A 31 2.65 -10.79 -0.94
CA LEU A 31 3.32 -9.52 -0.69
C LEU A 31 4.62 -9.79 0.07
N ALA A 32 5.74 -9.40 -0.52
CA ALA A 32 7.08 -9.64 0.03
C ALA A 32 7.78 -8.32 0.31
N TYR A 33 8.34 -8.16 1.51
CA TYR A 33 9.20 -7.02 1.84
C TYR A 33 10.68 -7.39 1.65
N ASP A 34 11.41 -6.54 0.94
CA ASP A 34 12.87 -6.65 0.77
C ASP A 34 13.59 -5.69 1.72
N SER A 35 14.36 -6.23 2.66
CA SER A 35 15.08 -5.42 3.65
C SER A 35 16.25 -4.62 3.06
N GLY A 36 16.79 -5.02 1.90
CA GLY A 36 17.88 -4.33 1.23
C GLY A 36 17.39 -3.12 0.44
N SER A 37 16.40 -3.32 -0.45
CA SER A 37 15.82 -2.22 -1.24
C SER A 37 14.78 -1.39 -0.46
N ARG A 38 14.28 -1.94 0.65
CA ARG A 38 13.16 -1.40 1.46
C ARG A 38 11.88 -1.18 0.65
N GLY A 39 11.71 -1.95 -0.41
CA GLY A 39 10.53 -1.96 -1.26
C GLY A 39 9.67 -3.21 -1.05
N LEU A 40 8.46 -3.17 -1.61
CA LEU A 40 7.51 -4.27 -1.63
C LEU A 40 7.40 -4.89 -3.02
N THR A 41 7.40 -6.22 -3.07
CA THR A 41 7.08 -6.97 -4.28
C THR A 41 5.69 -7.60 -4.13
N LEU A 42 4.78 -7.24 -5.01
CA LEU A 42 3.45 -7.86 -5.14
C LEU A 42 3.49 -8.91 -6.26
N LYS A 43 3.02 -10.13 -5.98
CA LYS A 43 2.93 -11.20 -6.97
C LYS A 43 1.54 -11.79 -7.03
N LYS A 44 1.17 -12.28 -8.22
CA LYS A 44 -0.05 -13.05 -8.50
C LYS A 44 0.33 -14.36 -9.16
N ASN A 45 -0.07 -15.50 -8.58
CA ASN A 45 0.32 -16.84 -9.05
C ASN A 45 1.84 -16.96 -9.26
N SER A 46 2.62 -16.42 -8.32
CA SER A 46 4.10 -16.32 -8.37
C SER A 46 4.68 -15.38 -9.44
N ALA A 47 3.89 -14.86 -10.38
CA ALA A 47 4.33 -13.84 -11.32
C ALA A 47 4.39 -12.47 -10.64
N VAL A 48 5.49 -11.74 -10.83
CA VAL A 48 5.65 -10.39 -10.30
C VAL A 48 4.67 -9.47 -11.00
N VAL A 49 3.80 -8.83 -10.21
CA VAL A 49 2.86 -7.80 -10.65
C VAL A 49 3.43 -6.43 -10.39
N CYS A 50 4.15 -6.23 -9.29
CA CYS A 50 4.80 -4.96 -9.01
C CYS A 50 6.06 -5.25 -8.19
N ASP A 51 7.15 -4.58 -8.52
CA ASP A 51 8.38 -4.68 -7.74
C ASP A 51 8.83 -3.30 -7.27
N GLY A 52 9.51 -3.25 -6.12
CA GLY A 52 10.01 -2.00 -5.55
C GLY A 52 8.92 -1.02 -5.13
N LEU A 53 7.70 -1.47 -4.81
CA LEU A 53 6.60 -0.60 -4.38
C LEU A 53 6.93 0.09 -3.05
N TYR A 54 6.66 1.40 -2.97
CA TYR A 54 6.79 2.17 -1.74
C TYR A 54 5.71 3.25 -1.62
N THR A 55 5.46 3.68 -0.39
CA THR A 55 4.60 4.83 -0.09
C THR A 55 5.45 6.08 0.10
N SER A 56 4.90 7.25 -0.25
CA SER A 56 5.52 8.53 0.07
C SER A 56 4.50 9.59 0.50
N TYR A 57 4.96 10.54 1.30
CA TYR A 57 4.19 11.69 1.75
C TYR A 57 5.10 12.90 1.96
N MET A 58 4.51 14.09 2.09
CA MET A 58 5.27 15.31 2.42
C MET A 58 5.17 15.63 3.91
N LEU A 59 6.30 15.95 4.54
CA LEU A 59 6.39 16.38 5.94
C LEU A 59 7.34 17.59 6.03
N ASN A 60 6.84 18.75 6.45
CA ASN A 60 7.64 19.98 6.56
C ASN A 60 8.47 20.24 5.28
N GLU A 61 7.80 20.22 4.12
CA GLU A 61 8.40 20.41 2.78
C GLU A 61 9.42 19.34 2.34
N LYS A 62 9.59 18.27 3.14
CA LYS A 62 10.46 17.15 2.80
C LYS A 62 9.62 15.93 2.38
N LYS A 63 9.94 15.35 1.23
CA LYS A 63 9.37 14.06 0.81
C LYS A 63 9.95 12.95 1.69
N ILE A 64 9.07 12.24 2.39
CA ILE A 64 9.38 11.05 3.18
C ILE A 64 8.85 9.83 2.43
N THR A 65 9.56 8.72 2.52
CA THR A 65 9.17 7.44 1.90
C THR A 65 9.26 6.31 2.92
N THR A 66 8.61 5.17 2.67
CA THR A 66 8.81 3.97 3.50
C THR A 66 10.27 3.52 3.55
N LYS A 67 11.07 3.82 2.51
CA LYS A 67 12.52 3.57 2.48
C LYS A 67 13.31 4.41 3.52
N SER A 68 12.72 5.48 4.03
CA SER A 68 13.32 6.36 5.06
C SER A 68 13.26 5.78 6.48
N TYR A 69 12.52 4.69 6.70
CA TYR A 69 12.34 4.07 8.00
C TYR A 69 13.30 2.89 8.20
N SER A 70 13.85 2.74 9.40
CA SER A 70 14.73 1.62 9.75
C SER A 70 14.02 0.43 10.38
N LYS A 71 12.87 0.63 11.02
CA LYS A 71 12.08 -0.43 11.65
C LYS A 71 10.80 -0.68 10.87
N VAL A 72 10.51 -1.95 10.64
CA VAL A 72 9.28 -2.41 9.99
C VAL A 72 8.71 -3.57 10.78
N ARG A 73 7.42 -3.48 11.09
CA ARG A 73 6.65 -4.51 11.77
C ARG A 73 5.51 -4.96 10.86
N PHE A 74 5.23 -6.25 10.90
CA PHE A 74 4.21 -6.89 10.06
C PHE A 74 3.05 -7.34 10.93
N GLU A 75 1.84 -7.10 10.45
CA GLU A 75 0.60 -7.63 11.03
C GLU A 75 -0.26 -8.26 9.94
N GLU A 76 -1.00 -9.28 10.32
CA GLU A 76 -1.98 -9.95 9.47
C GLU A 76 -3.29 -10.09 10.24
N GLU A 77 -4.39 -9.75 9.59
CA GLU A 77 -5.74 -9.91 10.12
C GLU A 77 -6.70 -10.47 9.08
N ASP A 78 -7.69 -11.23 9.52
CA ASP A 78 -8.79 -11.63 8.65
C ASP A 78 -9.69 -10.42 8.34
N ALA A 79 -10.08 -10.26 7.08
CA ALA A 79 -10.98 -9.22 6.62
C ALA A 79 -12.34 -9.82 6.25
N HIS A 80 -13.43 -9.18 6.70
CA HIS A 80 -14.77 -9.52 6.27
C HIS A 80 -15.64 -8.26 6.20
N ASP A 81 -15.79 -7.72 5.00
CA ASP A 81 -16.50 -6.48 4.77
C ASP A 81 -17.38 -6.55 3.49
N LYS A 82 -17.78 -5.38 2.97
CA LYS A 82 -18.63 -5.28 1.78
C LYS A 82 -17.95 -5.81 0.50
N PHE A 83 -16.63 -5.91 0.46
CA PHE A 83 -15.86 -6.46 -0.65
C PHE A 83 -15.72 -7.98 -0.58
N GLY A 84 -15.88 -8.56 0.61
CA GLY A 84 -15.98 -10.01 0.83
C GLY A 84 -15.12 -10.49 1.99
N LYS A 85 -14.81 -11.79 1.98
CA LYS A 85 -13.85 -12.42 2.91
C LYS A 85 -12.44 -12.30 2.35
N GLY A 86 -11.48 -12.07 3.22
CA GLY A 86 -10.13 -11.73 2.81
C GLY A 86 -9.12 -11.72 3.94
N LYS A 87 -7.94 -11.16 3.65
CA LYS A 87 -6.91 -10.82 4.62
C LYS A 87 -6.44 -9.39 4.42
N THR A 88 -6.14 -8.73 5.53
CA THR A 88 -5.43 -7.45 5.58
C THR A 88 -4.00 -7.71 6.01
N PHE A 89 -3.03 -7.29 5.20
CA PHE A 89 -1.62 -7.27 5.55
C PHE A 89 -1.20 -5.84 5.84
N ARG A 90 -0.63 -5.60 7.03
CA ARG A 90 -0.14 -4.27 7.42
C ARG A 90 1.35 -4.26 7.62
N LEU A 91 1.97 -3.21 7.10
CA LEU A 91 3.35 -2.87 7.36
C LEU A 91 3.38 -1.56 8.14
N ILE A 92 3.96 -1.62 9.32
CA ILE A 92 4.04 -0.51 10.26
C ILE A 92 5.50 -0.09 10.33
N TYR A 93 5.76 1.13 9.90
CA TYR A 93 7.08 1.71 9.76
C TYR A 93 7.33 2.72 10.88
N GLU A 94 8.45 2.55 11.59
CA GLU A 94 8.81 3.37 12.74
C GLU A 94 10.24 3.90 12.59
N GLU A 95 10.42 5.20 12.83
CA GLU A 95 11.70 5.87 12.79
C GLU A 95 11.68 7.07 13.74
N THR A 96 12.80 7.32 14.41
CA THR A 96 12.87 8.40 15.40
C THR A 96 12.72 9.75 14.70
N GLY A 97 11.73 10.53 15.13
CA GLY A 97 11.45 11.86 14.56
C GLY A 97 10.63 11.84 13.26
N LEU A 98 10.07 10.69 12.86
CA LEU A 98 9.07 10.60 11.79
C LEU A 98 7.75 10.08 12.38
N PRO A 99 6.58 10.52 11.84
CA PRO A 99 5.29 9.89 12.10
C PRO A 99 5.33 8.38 11.83
N VAL A 100 4.60 7.61 12.62
CA VAL A 100 4.36 6.19 12.35
C VAL A 100 3.58 6.09 11.06
N LEU A 101 4.12 5.36 10.08
CA LEU A 101 3.42 5.08 8.82
C LEU A 101 2.86 3.67 8.85
N THR A 102 1.56 3.52 8.62
CA THR A 102 0.93 2.21 8.46
C THR A 102 0.44 2.06 7.03
N GLN A 103 1.02 1.13 6.28
CA GLN A 103 0.55 0.77 4.94
C GLN A 103 -0.25 -0.53 5.01
N SER A 104 -1.49 -0.51 4.53
CA SER A 104 -2.40 -1.66 4.54
C SER A 104 -2.65 -2.16 3.14
N PHE A 105 -2.71 -3.49 2.98
CA PHE A 105 -3.08 -4.16 1.75
C PHE A 105 -4.22 -5.13 2.02
N TYR A 106 -5.29 -5.03 1.24
CA TYR A 106 -6.49 -5.82 1.37
C TYR A 106 -6.61 -6.80 0.21
N PHE A 107 -6.64 -8.09 0.53
CA PHE A 107 -6.78 -9.19 -0.41
C PHE A 107 -8.09 -9.93 -0.15
N TYR A 108 -8.82 -10.29 -1.20
CA TYR A 108 -10.13 -10.94 -1.08
C TYR A 108 -10.18 -12.25 -1.86
N GLU A 109 -10.86 -13.26 -1.30
CA GLU A 109 -10.95 -14.61 -1.88
C GLU A 109 -11.44 -14.56 -3.33
N GLY A 110 -10.67 -15.15 -4.25
CA GLY A 110 -11.03 -15.25 -5.66
C GLY A 110 -10.95 -13.93 -6.44
N LYS A 111 -10.67 -12.79 -5.80
CA LYS A 111 -10.63 -11.47 -6.48
C LYS A 111 -9.29 -11.22 -7.17
N ASP A 112 -9.36 -10.61 -8.35
CA ASP A 112 -8.21 -10.28 -9.20
C ASP A 112 -7.74 -8.82 -9.03
N TYR A 113 -8.02 -8.22 -7.88
CA TYR A 113 -7.55 -6.89 -7.50
C TYR A 113 -7.04 -6.91 -6.06
N VAL A 114 -6.24 -5.90 -5.72
CA VAL A 114 -5.74 -5.60 -4.37
C VAL A 114 -6.09 -4.16 -4.07
N LEU A 115 -6.60 -3.88 -2.87
CA LEU A 115 -6.78 -2.50 -2.41
C LEU A 115 -5.63 -2.15 -1.47
N THR A 116 -5.20 -0.90 -1.47
CA THR A 116 -4.18 -0.43 -0.54
C THR A 116 -4.45 1.00 -0.12
N GLU A 117 -4.07 1.31 1.10
CA GLU A 117 -4.09 2.64 1.67
C GLU A 117 -2.90 2.79 2.62
N PHE A 118 -2.65 4.02 3.06
CA PHE A 118 -1.75 4.24 4.19
C PHE A 118 -2.26 5.37 5.07
N SER A 119 -1.86 5.31 6.34
CA SER A 119 -2.01 6.38 7.30
C SER A 119 -0.65 6.82 7.82
N ILE A 120 -0.59 8.06 8.29
CA ILE A 120 0.51 8.58 9.10
C ILE A 120 -0.07 9.09 10.41
N GLU A 121 0.57 8.73 11.52
CA GLU A 121 0.17 9.13 12.86
C GLU A 121 1.38 9.79 13.54
N GLY A 122 1.24 11.06 13.90
CA GLY A 122 2.27 11.75 14.69
C GLY A 122 2.12 11.35 16.14
N ASP A 123 3.23 11.10 16.84
CA ASP A 123 3.22 10.65 18.24
C ASP A 123 2.39 11.61 19.13
N ASP A 124 2.85 12.87 19.25
CA ASP A 124 2.26 13.89 20.12
C ASP A 124 2.08 15.25 19.39
N ALA A 125 2.31 15.29 18.08
CA ALA A 125 2.30 16.52 17.27
C ALA A 125 1.32 16.42 16.11
N GLU A 126 0.71 17.56 15.78
CA GLU A 126 -0.11 17.70 14.58
C GLU A 126 0.73 17.39 13.32
N VAL A 127 0.24 16.47 12.50
CA VAL A 127 0.84 16.14 11.21
C VAL A 127 0.03 16.83 10.13
N SER A 128 0.71 17.64 9.31
CA SER A 128 0.14 18.21 8.10
C SER A 128 0.90 17.70 6.88
N SER A 129 0.15 17.37 5.83
CA SER A 129 0.72 16.92 4.56
C SER A 129 -0.14 17.45 3.41
N ASN A 130 0.51 17.96 2.37
CA ASN A 130 -0.12 18.39 1.12
C ASN A 130 0.11 17.40 -0.02
N TYR A 131 0.69 16.22 0.26
CA TYR A 131 0.94 15.18 -0.72
C TYR A 131 1.01 13.82 -0.05
N MET A 132 0.24 12.87 -0.56
CA MET A 132 0.22 11.48 -0.10
C MET A 132 0.09 10.57 -1.32
N ALA A 133 1.03 9.63 -1.49
CA ALA A 133 1.08 8.69 -2.59
C ALA A 133 1.22 7.26 -2.05
N PRO A 134 0.14 6.48 -1.97
CA PRO A 134 0.15 5.10 -1.44
C PRO A 134 0.95 4.13 -2.30
N VAL A 135 1.09 4.42 -3.59
CA VAL A 135 1.76 3.55 -4.56
C VAL A 135 2.74 4.39 -5.36
N ASN A 136 4.02 4.16 -5.15
CA ASN A 136 5.12 4.62 -6.00
C ASN A 136 5.88 3.39 -6.48
N ILE A 137 6.27 3.42 -7.75
CA ILE A 137 6.99 2.34 -8.43
C ILE A 137 8.01 3.02 -9.32
N ASP A 138 9.28 2.62 -9.22
CA ASP A 138 10.35 3.20 -10.02
C ASP A 138 10.48 2.49 -11.39
N ASP A 139 10.27 1.16 -11.42
CA ASP A 139 10.35 0.34 -12.64
C ASP A 139 8.98 -0.24 -13.04
N PHE A 140 8.47 0.22 -14.18
CA PHE A 140 7.17 -0.19 -14.72
C PHE A 140 7.27 -1.53 -15.48
N THR A 141 7.07 -2.65 -14.79
CA THR A 141 7.24 -4.00 -15.36
C THR A 141 5.96 -4.82 -15.50
N PHE A 142 4.81 -4.26 -15.12
CA PHE A 142 3.57 -5.03 -14.97
C PHE A 142 2.72 -5.12 -16.23
N LEU A 143 2.95 -4.24 -17.21
CA LEU A 143 2.36 -4.36 -18.54
C LEU A 143 3.38 -5.01 -19.49
N PRO A 144 2.92 -5.85 -20.43
CA PRO A 144 3.77 -6.28 -21.53
C PRO A 144 4.23 -5.07 -22.34
N GLU A 145 5.43 -5.16 -22.93
CA GLU A 145 5.92 -4.14 -23.85
C GLU A 145 4.96 -4.02 -25.05
N SER A 146 4.30 -2.87 -25.17
CA SER A 146 3.33 -2.62 -26.23
C SER A 146 3.22 -1.11 -26.48
N ALA A 147 3.22 -0.73 -27.76
CA ALA A 147 2.93 0.64 -28.19
C ALA A 147 1.47 1.06 -27.88
N GLU A 148 0.60 0.09 -27.57
CA GLU A 148 -0.79 0.33 -27.20
C GLU A 148 -0.98 0.67 -25.72
N ASN A 149 0.06 0.54 -24.89
CA ASN A 149 -0.05 0.90 -23.47
C ASN A 149 -0.38 2.40 -23.34
N ARG A 150 -1.42 2.70 -22.56
CA ARG A 150 -1.92 4.06 -22.35
C ARG A 150 -1.90 4.44 -20.87
N ALA A 151 -1.61 5.70 -20.58
CA ALA A 151 -1.96 6.34 -19.33
C ALA A 151 -3.23 7.19 -19.51
N LEU A 152 -4.15 7.06 -18.56
CA LEU A 152 -5.32 7.94 -18.48
C LEU A 152 -4.96 9.18 -17.66
N PHE A 153 -5.02 10.33 -18.29
CA PHE A 153 -4.96 11.62 -17.62
C PHE A 153 -6.36 12.01 -17.12
N VAL A 154 -6.45 12.33 -15.83
CA VAL A 154 -7.69 12.75 -15.14
C VAL A 154 -7.54 14.20 -14.68
N PRO A 155 -8.40 15.13 -15.16
CA PRO A 155 -8.36 16.53 -14.76
C PRO A 155 -9.15 16.82 -13.48
N PHE A 156 -8.79 17.93 -12.82
CA PHE A 156 -9.37 18.45 -11.55
C PHE A 156 -10.81 18.86 -11.79
N ASP A 157 -11.05 19.49 -12.94
CA ASP A 157 -12.38 19.87 -13.36
C ASP A 157 -12.70 19.24 -14.71
N ASN A 158 -13.84 18.54 -14.74
CA ASN A 158 -14.43 18.03 -15.98
C ASN A 158 -15.46 19.01 -16.57
N ASP A 159 -15.54 20.25 -16.05
CA ASP A 159 -16.43 21.35 -16.44
C ASP A 159 -16.14 21.99 -17.82
N CYS A 160 -15.49 21.25 -18.72
CA CYS A 160 -15.20 21.58 -20.11
C CYS A 160 -13.92 22.38 -20.43
N TRP A 161 -13.12 22.84 -19.45
CA TRP A 161 -11.84 23.52 -19.76
C TRP A 161 -10.68 22.55 -20.02
N ILE A 162 -10.60 21.48 -19.23
CA ILE A 162 -9.65 20.38 -19.43
C ILE A 162 -10.45 19.08 -19.50
N ARG A 163 -10.06 18.17 -20.39
CA ARG A 163 -10.74 16.89 -20.61
C ARG A 163 -9.82 15.74 -20.26
N TYR A 164 -10.42 14.60 -19.93
CA TYR A 164 -9.74 13.31 -19.92
C TYR A 164 -8.95 13.12 -21.22
N ARG A 165 -7.75 12.56 -21.10
CA ARG A 165 -6.92 12.22 -22.26
C ARG A 165 -6.29 10.85 -22.06
N SER A 166 -6.16 10.13 -23.16
CA SER A 166 -5.36 8.91 -23.22
C SER A 166 -4.01 9.28 -23.82
N HIS A 167 -2.94 9.07 -23.07
CA HIS A 167 -1.57 9.31 -23.52
C HIS A 167 -0.88 7.97 -23.77
N GLU A 168 -0.10 7.87 -24.84
CA GLU A 168 0.82 6.73 -25.00
C GLU A 168 1.85 6.76 -23.86
N LEU A 169 2.34 5.60 -23.39
CA LEU A 169 3.39 5.53 -22.35
C LEU A 169 4.78 5.93 -22.90
N THR A 170 4.89 7.11 -23.49
CA THR A 170 6.12 7.67 -24.07
C THR A 170 6.43 9.07 -23.52
N PHE A 171 5.78 9.46 -22.42
CA PHE A 171 5.98 10.75 -21.76
C PHE A 171 7.06 10.65 -20.68
N ASP A 172 7.75 11.77 -20.42
CA ASP A 172 8.68 11.90 -19.29
C ASP A 172 7.93 12.15 -17.97
N GLU A 173 6.83 12.89 -18.03
CA GLU A 173 5.99 13.21 -16.88
C GLU A 173 4.51 13.30 -17.28
N LEU A 174 3.62 12.75 -16.46
CA LEU A 174 2.18 12.92 -16.56
C LEU A 174 1.55 12.95 -15.17
N THR A 175 0.98 14.10 -14.80
CA THR A 175 0.37 14.30 -13.48
C THR A 175 -1.12 14.57 -13.64
N SER A 176 -1.94 13.62 -13.18
CA SER A 176 -3.38 13.83 -12.95
C SER A 176 -3.60 14.62 -11.66
N TYR A 177 -4.79 15.18 -11.49
CA TYR A 177 -5.10 15.95 -10.29
C TYR A 177 -6.59 15.78 -9.94
N GLU A 178 -6.85 15.31 -8.73
CA GLU A 178 -8.17 14.97 -8.18
C GLU A 178 -8.21 15.46 -6.71
N VAL A 179 -9.39 15.76 -6.16
CA VAL A 179 -9.54 16.22 -4.75
C VAL A 179 -9.91 15.05 -3.86
#